data_AF-A0A1W0WFT3-F1
#
_entry.id   AF-A0A1W0WFT3-F1
#
_cell.length_a   1.000
_cell.length_b   1.000
_cell.length_c   1.000
_cell.angle_alpha   90.00
_cell.angle_beta   90.00
_cell.angle_gamma   90.00
#
_symmetry.space_group_name_H-M   'P 1'
#
loop_
_entity.id
_entity.type
_entity.pdbx_description
1 polymer ?
#
loop_
_entity_poly.entity_id
_entity_poly.type
_entity_poly.pdbx_seq_one_letter_code
_entity_poly.pdbx_strand_id
1 'polypeptide(L)'
;MQYTVAIIKPHAVVNRIKIVQLLKDAGFRIVGERYVEINVDEAWYLCKDEAGKVAADNLHTENRIQALLGTAMVLLLTHERAYELMSEIIGPDDPVDARKKQPNSIRARFGDVGAFNVLAVSESYKMAVRNIQHFFPRFSDTLNGPTSDVSQERIQIDAYFREKMLPTLLDAFYDMATVKPAEPVTHLSQFLLNNNPNHPKVVRPEDANMKQ
;
A
#
# COMPACT_ATOMS: atom_id res chain seq x y z
N MET A 1 19.83 9.88 -1.72
CA MET A 1 18.60 9.72 -2.53
C MET A 1 17.40 9.53 -1.63
N GLN A 2 16.27 10.13 -1.98
CA GLN A 2 14.98 9.96 -1.32
C GLN A 2 14.09 9.02 -2.14
N TYR A 3 13.22 8.28 -1.45
CA TYR A 3 12.24 7.39 -2.08
C TYR A 3 10.84 7.84 -1.73
N THR A 4 9.93 7.75 -2.70
CA THR A 4 8.52 8.11 -2.52
C THR A 4 7.62 7.18 -3.33
N VAL A 5 6.36 7.13 -2.92
CA VAL A 5 5.30 6.42 -3.63
C VAL A 5 4.37 7.44 -4.26
N ALA A 6 4.06 7.24 -5.53
CA ALA A 6 3.04 7.97 -6.25
C ALA A 6 2.01 7.00 -6.80
N ILE A 7 0.73 7.28 -6.56
CA ILE A 7 -0.41 6.46 -7.01
C ILE A 7 -1.13 7.26 -8.08
N ILE A 8 -1.07 6.79 -9.33
CA ILE A 8 -1.92 7.27 -10.41
C ILE A 8 -3.32 6.71 -10.15
N LYS A 9 -4.22 7.63 -9.82
CA LYS A 9 -5.62 7.34 -9.49
C LYS A 9 -6.35 6.73 -10.68
N PRO A 10 -7.39 5.91 -10.45
CA PRO A 10 -8.08 5.15 -11.50
C PRO A 10 -8.52 5.98 -12.72
N HIS A 11 -9.12 7.15 -12.50
CA HIS A 11 -9.53 8.07 -13.58
C HIS A 11 -8.37 8.50 -14.50
N ALA A 12 -7.14 8.58 -13.98
CA ALA A 12 -5.98 9.07 -14.71
C ALA A 12 -5.11 7.95 -15.32
N VAL A 13 -5.41 6.68 -15.06
CA VAL A 13 -4.63 5.53 -15.58
C VAL A 13 -4.62 5.49 -17.11
N VAL A 14 -5.67 5.98 -17.77
CA VAL A 14 -5.69 6.12 -19.24
C VAL A 14 -4.55 6.99 -19.75
N ASN A 15 -4.12 7.99 -18.97
CA ASN A 15 -3.03 8.92 -19.30
C ASN A 15 -1.67 8.51 -18.71
N ARG A 16 -1.56 7.32 -18.10
CA ARG A 16 -0.36 6.87 -17.37
C ARG A 16 0.95 7.02 -18.14
N ILE A 17 0.98 6.73 -19.45
CA ILE A 17 2.20 6.82 -20.26
C ILE A 17 2.74 8.25 -20.25
N LYS A 18 1.86 9.24 -20.43
CA LYS A 18 2.23 10.66 -20.42
C LYS A 18 2.63 11.12 -19.02
N ILE A 19 1.91 10.68 -17.98
CA ILE A 19 2.21 11.02 -16.59
C ILE A 19 3.59 10.47 -16.19
N VAL A 20 3.85 9.20 -16.49
CA VAL A 20 5.13 8.54 -16.24
C VAL A 20 6.26 9.22 -16.99
N GLN A 21 6.04 9.63 -18.23
CA GLN A 21 7.04 10.37 -18.99
C GLN A 21 7.38 11.72 -18.32
N LEU A 22 6.38 12.47 -17.86
CA LEU A 22 6.63 13.74 -17.15
C LEU A 22 7.42 13.55 -15.85
N LEU A 23 7.17 12.48 -15.11
CA LEU A 23 7.95 12.15 -13.92
C LEU A 23 9.42 11.86 -14.29
N LYS A 24 9.66 11.11 -15.38
CA LYS A 24 11.01 10.84 -15.89
C LYS A 24 11.71 12.11 -16.37
N ASP A 25 10.99 12.97 -17.10
CA ASP A 25 11.52 14.24 -17.63
C ASP A 25 11.89 15.20 -16.49
N ALA A 26 11.17 15.13 -15.36
CA ALA A 26 11.52 15.85 -14.13
C ALA A 26 12.72 15.23 -13.39
N GLY A 27 13.27 14.11 -13.84
CA GLY A 27 14.45 13.46 -13.25
C GLY A 27 14.14 12.34 -12.26
N PHE A 28 12.86 11.96 -12.05
CA PHE A 28 12.55 10.81 -11.21
C PHE A 28 12.97 9.51 -11.90
N ARG A 29 13.68 8.66 -11.14
CA ARG A 29 13.93 7.27 -11.54
C ARG A 29 12.83 6.36 -11.00
N ILE A 30 12.28 5.51 -11.87
CA ILE A 30 11.32 4.48 -11.49
C ILE A 30 12.09 3.28 -10.97
N VAL A 31 11.82 2.91 -9.73
CA VAL A 31 12.41 1.74 -9.07
C VAL A 31 11.49 0.53 -9.21
N GLY A 32 10.19 0.76 -9.16
CA GLY A 32 9.18 -0.27 -9.31
C GLY A 32 7.83 0.31 -9.73
N GLU A 33 7.03 -0.50 -10.38
CA GLU A 33 5.66 -0.18 -10.78
C GLU A 33 4.77 -1.40 -10.62
N ARG A 34 3.50 -1.17 -10.30
CA ARG A 34 2.48 -2.22 -10.26
C ARG A 34 1.07 -1.66 -10.40
N TYR A 35 0.16 -2.48 -10.91
CA TYR A 35 -1.27 -2.20 -10.84
C TYR A 35 -1.84 -2.81 -9.56
N VAL A 36 -2.77 -2.08 -8.93
CA VAL A 36 -3.46 -2.50 -7.70
C VAL A 36 -4.93 -2.16 -7.85
N GLU A 37 -5.80 -3.07 -7.42
CA GLU A 37 -7.23 -2.81 -7.30
C GLU A 37 -7.50 -2.28 -5.88
N ILE A 38 -7.70 -0.96 -5.76
CA ILE A 38 -7.87 -0.31 -4.46
C ILE A 38 -9.32 -0.47 -3.99
N ASN A 39 -9.48 -1.15 -2.86
CA ASN A 39 -10.77 -1.27 -2.17
C ASN A 39 -10.97 -0.18 -1.11
N VAL A 40 -12.12 -0.20 -0.43
CA VAL A 40 -12.51 0.81 0.57
C VAL A 40 -11.52 0.86 1.74
N ASP A 41 -11.13 -0.29 2.29
CA ASP A 41 -10.21 -0.35 3.44
C ASP A 41 -8.82 0.19 3.07
N GLU A 42 -8.34 -0.14 1.87
CA GLU A 42 -7.07 0.34 1.35
C GLU A 42 -7.12 1.84 1.05
N ALA A 43 -8.21 2.35 0.47
CA ALA A 43 -8.41 3.78 0.27
C ALA A 43 -8.42 4.55 1.60
N TRP A 44 -9.09 4.02 2.63
CA TRP A 44 -9.05 4.58 3.99
C TRP A 44 -7.64 4.60 4.56
N TYR A 45 -6.88 3.51 4.38
CA TYR A 45 -5.48 3.44 4.81
C TYR A 45 -4.63 4.53 4.15
N LEU A 46 -4.81 4.77 2.85
CA LEU A 46 -4.08 5.78 2.09
C LEU A 46 -4.45 7.22 2.48
N CYS A 47 -5.66 7.45 2.98
CA CYS A 47 -6.11 8.76 3.47
C CYS A 47 -5.54 9.15 4.84
N LYS A 48 -4.82 8.25 5.53
CA LYS A 48 -4.17 8.56 6.81
C LYS A 48 -3.01 9.54 6.62
N ASP A 49 -2.96 10.57 7.46
CA ASP A 49 -1.85 11.52 7.57
C ASP A 49 -0.58 10.87 8.16
N GLU A 50 0.44 11.69 8.43
CA GLU A 50 1.69 11.26 9.06
C GLU A 50 1.51 10.72 10.49
N ALA A 51 0.50 11.19 11.22
CA ALA A 51 0.15 10.71 12.56
C ALA A 51 -0.70 9.42 12.50
N GLY A 52 -1.04 8.94 11.31
CA GLY A 52 -1.90 7.77 11.11
C GLY A 52 -3.38 8.06 11.31
N LYS A 53 -3.77 9.34 11.39
CA LYS A 53 -5.14 9.79 11.58
C LYS A 53 -5.75 10.16 10.24
N VAL A 54 -7.06 10.02 10.13
CA VAL A 54 -7.81 10.53 8.98
C VAL A 54 -8.45 11.85 9.39
N ALA A 55 -8.58 12.78 8.45
CA ALA A 55 -9.21 14.06 8.71
C ALA A 55 -10.65 13.85 9.22
N ALA A 56 -11.05 14.65 10.21
CA ALA A 56 -12.39 14.58 10.80
C ALA A 56 -13.49 15.11 9.85
N ASP A 57 -13.12 15.78 8.76
CA ASP A 57 -14.05 16.19 7.71
C ASP A 57 -14.42 14.97 6.87
N ASN A 58 -15.64 14.46 7.13
CA ASN A 58 -16.17 13.29 6.45
C ASN A 58 -16.32 13.52 4.95
N LEU A 59 -16.75 14.70 4.50
CA LEU A 59 -17.05 14.92 3.08
C LEU A 59 -15.77 15.02 2.24
N HIS A 60 -14.76 15.74 2.72
CA HIS A 60 -13.48 15.81 2.01
C HIS A 60 -12.79 14.44 1.98
N THR A 61 -12.85 13.71 3.08
CA THR A 61 -12.28 12.35 3.19
C THR A 61 -13.00 11.35 2.28
N GLU A 62 -14.34 11.36 2.27
CA GLU A 62 -15.15 10.50 1.39
C GLU A 62 -14.82 10.74 -0.08
N ASN A 63 -14.72 11.99 -0.51
CA ASN A 63 -14.34 12.32 -1.89
C ASN A 63 -12.94 11.80 -2.25
N ARG A 64 -11.98 11.88 -1.32
CA ARG A 64 -10.63 11.33 -1.51
C ARG A 64 -10.65 9.80 -1.63
N ILE A 65 -11.45 9.14 -0.81
CA ILE A 65 -11.65 7.69 -0.88
C ILE A 65 -12.22 7.31 -2.24
N GLN A 66 -13.32 7.96 -2.66
CA GLN A 66 -13.95 7.70 -3.95
C GLN A 66 -12.97 7.87 -5.13
N ALA A 67 -12.12 8.90 -5.09
CA ALA A 67 -11.14 9.14 -6.14
C ALA A 67 -10.00 8.09 -6.21
N LEU A 68 -9.86 7.24 -5.18
CA LEU A 68 -8.85 6.17 -5.12
C LEU A 68 -9.41 4.80 -5.51
N LEU A 69 -10.72 4.56 -5.41
CA LEU A 69 -11.32 3.24 -5.63
C LEU A 69 -11.20 2.76 -7.07
N GLY A 70 -10.79 1.49 -7.24
CA GLY A 70 -10.65 0.83 -8.53
C GLY A 70 -9.19 0.58 -8.93
N THR A 71 -8.97 0.25 -10.21
CA THR A 71 -7.64 -0.07 -10.73
C THR A 71 -6.76 1.18 -10.79
N ALA A 72 -5.74 1.22 -9.93
CA ALA A 72 -4.73 2.27 -9.88
C ALA A 72 -3.35 1.75 -10.32
N MET A 73 -2.45 2.66 -10.70
CA MET A 73 -1.04 2.34 -10.95
C MET A 73 -0.18 2.95 -9.85
N VAL A 74 0.54 2.11 -9.11
CA VAL A 74 1.43 2.52 -8.02
C VAL A 74 2.86 2.53 -8.53
N LEU A 75 3.56 3.64 -8.31
CA LEU A 75 4.94 3.87 -8.69
C LEU A 75 5.80 4.05 -7.45
N LEU A 76 6.92 3.34 -7.41
CA LEU A 76 8.02 3.59 -6.50
C LEU A 76 9.07 4.43 -7.24
N LEU A 77 9.29 5.63 -6.74
CA LEU A 77 10.14 6.64 -7.38
C LEU A 77 11.31 7.01 -6.48
N THR A 78 12.42 7.42 -7.09
CA THR A 78 13.56 7.98 -6.36
C THR A 78 14.15 9.20 -7.06
N HIS A 79 14.57 10.16 -6.24
CA HIS A 79 15.21 11.40 -6.62
C HIS A 79 15.96 11.98 -5.41
N GLU A 80 16.93 12.88 -5.59
CA GLU A 80 17.67 13.48 -4.47
C GLU A 80 16.77 14.35 -3.59
N ARG A 81 15.82 15.07 -4.22
CA ARG A 81 14.85 15.97 -3.59
C ARG A 81 13.41 15.54 -3.93
N ALA A 82 13.09 14.27 -3.71
CA ALA A 82 11.85 13.67 -4.19
C ALA A 82 10.60 14.37 -3.68
N TYR A 83 10.54 14.74 -2.39
CA TYR A 83 9.33 15.34 -1.79
C TYR A 83 9.08 16.76 -2.29
N GLU A 84 10.12 17.61 -2.26
CA GLU A 84 10.07 19.00 -2.75
C GLU A 84 9.69 19.03 -4.24
N LEU A 85 10.44 18.31 -5.08
CA LEU A 85 10.23 18.31 -6.52
C LEU A 85 8.86 17.73 -6.90
N MET A 86 8.40 16.68 -6.21
CA MET A 86 7.07 16.12 -6.48
C MET A 86 5.99 17.18 -6.29
N SER A 87 6.04 17.94 -5.18
CA SER A 87 5.08 19.01 -4.90
C SER A 87 5.08 20.09 -6.01
N GLU A 88 6.26 20.46 -6.50
CA GLU A 88 6.41 21.44 -7.59
C GLU A 88 5.79 20.98 -8.91
N ILE A 89 5.99 19.72 -9.31
CA ILE A 89 5.54 19.23 -10.62
C ILE A 89 4.06 18.80 -10.63
N ILE A 90 3.51 18.36 -9.50
CA ILE A 90 2.10 17.96 -9.43
C ILE A 90 1.17 19.16 -9.38
N GLY A 91 1.59 20.25 -8.73
CA GLY A 91 0.83 21.49 -8.58
C GLY A 91 -0.28 21.44 -7.51
N PRO A 92 -1.09 22.52 -7.42
CA PRO A 92 -2.16 22.65 -6.42
C PRO A 92 -3.13 21.46 -6.39
N ASP A 93 -3.65 21.13 -5.20
CA ASP A 93 -4.47 19.92 -5.00
C ASP A 93 -5.75 19.90 -5.84
N ASP A 94 -6.46 21.03 -5.95
CA ASP A 94 -7.61 21.16 -6.85
C ASP A 94 -7.13 21.41 -8.30
N PRO A 95 -7.46 20.53 -9.27
CA PRO A 95 -7.13 20.71 -10.68
C PRO A 95 -7.61 22.04 -11.28
N VAL A 96 -8.75 22.58 -10.81
CA VAL A 96 -9.27 23.88 -11.27
C VAL A 96 -8.32 25.01 -10.89
N ASP A 97 -7.79 24.96 -9.66
CA ASP A 97 -6.80 25.91 -9.18
C ASP A 97 -5.44 25.69 -9.83
N ALA A 98 -5.05 24.43 -10.06
CA ALA A 98 -3.83 24.08 -10.76
C ALA A 98 -3.82 24.67 -12.18
N ARG A 99 -4.94 24.59 -12.92
CA ARG A 99 -5.08 25.21 -14.25
C ARG A 99 -4.87 26.73 -14.24
N LYS A 100 -5.23 27.41 -13.15
CA LYS A 100 -5.05 28.87 -13.02
C LYS A 100 -3.65 29.25 -12.60
N LYS A 101 -3.11 28.57 -11.57
CA LYS A 101 -1.86 28.94 -10.90
C LYS A 101 -0.63 28.33 -11.57
N GLN A 102 -0.74 27.09 -12.04
CA GLN A 102 0.36 26.30 -12.62
C GLN A 102 -0.15 25.43 -13.78
N PRO A 103 -0.45 26.02 -14.95
CA PRO A 103 -1.13 25.33 -16.06
C PRO A 103 -0.39 24.10 -16.62
N ASN A 104 0.93 24.05 -16.42
CA ASN A 104 1.79 22.96 -16.90
C ASN A 104 1.94 21.79 -15.90
N SER A 105 1.42 21.95 -14.68
CA SER A 105 1.46 20.91 -13.64
C SER A 105 0.66 19.66 -14.04
N ILE A 106 1.00 18.51 -13.45
CA ILE A 106 0.31 17.24 -13.74
C ILE A 106 -1.18 17.35 -13.44
N ARG A 107 -1.55 17.94 -12.30
CA ARG A 107 -2.96 18.12 -11.90
C ARG A 107 -3.72 19.04 -12.84
N ALA A 108 -3.09 20.12 -13.34
CA ALA A 108 -3.72 21.00 -14.31
C ALA A 108 -4.04 20.30 -15.63
N ARG A 109 -3.14 19.42 -16.09
CA ARG A 109 -3.19 18.79 -17.42
C ARG A 109 -4.10 17.57 -17.50
N PHE A 110 -4.20 16.79 -16.42
CA PHE A 110 -4.91 15.51 -16.44
C PHE A 110 -5.96 15.36 -15.33
N GLY A 111 -6.06 16.33 -14.42
CA GLY A 111 -7.02 16.29 -13.32
C GLY A 111 -8.38 16.82 -13.72
N ASP A 112 -9.43 16.23 -13.16
CA ASP A 112 -10.81 16.63 -13.39
C ASP A 112 -11.20 17.76 -12.43
N VAL A 113 -11.80 17.42 -11.28
CA VAL A 113 -12.26 18.36 -10.25
C VAL A 113 -12.06 17.75 -8.85
N GLY A 114 -11.70 18.59 -7.88
CA GLY A 114 -11.61 18.20 -6.47
C GLY A 114 -10.62 17.05 -6.26
N ALA A 115 -11.08 15.96 -5.63
CA ALA A 115 -10.23 14.81 -5.30
C ALA A 115 -9.78 13.98 -6.52
N PHE A 116 -10.36 14.18 -7.70
CA PHE A 116 -9.96 13.53 -8.96
C PHE A 116 -8.78 14.29 -9.58
N ASN A 117 -7.67 14.34 -8.83
CA ASN A 117 -6.50 15.16 -9.13
C ASN A 117 -5.29 14.32 -9.52
N VAL A 118 -5.50 13.27 -10.32
CA VAL A 118 -4.46 12.43 -10.94
C VAL A 118 -3.63 11.58 -9.98
N LEU A 119 -2.92 12.19 -9.03
CA LEU A 119 -1.91 11.55 -8.19
C LEU A 119 -2.25 11.70 -6.71
N ALA A 120 -2.14 10.60 -5.96
CA ALA A 120 -1.89 10.63 -4.52
C ALA A 120 -0.41 10.33 -4.27
N VAL A 121 0.27 11.15 -3.49
CA VAL A 121 1.73 11.06 -3.28
C VAL A 121 2.07 10.98 -1.81
N SER A 122 3.16 10.28 -1.48
CA SER A 122 3.77 10.37 -0.16
C SER A 122 4.58 11.66 -0.04
N GLU A 123 4.07 12.62 0.71
CA GLU A 123 4.65 13.96 0.85
C GLU A 123 5.78 14.05 1.87
N SER A 124 6.00 12.98 2.65
CA SER A 124 7.09 12.92 3.63
C SER A 124 7.72 11.54 3.73
N TYR A 125 8.87 11.51 4.40
CA TYR A 125 9.58 10.27 4.68
C TYR A 125 8.71 9.23 5.40
N LYS A 126 7.95 9.65 6.43
CA LYS A 126 7.11 8.74 7.21
C LYS A 126 5.99 8.13 6.36
N MET A 127 5.33 8.94 5.53
CA MET A 127 4.33 8.45 4.59
C MET A 127 4.94 7.57 3.49
N ALA A 128 6.16 7.90 3.04
CA ALA A 128 6.86 7.12 2.04
C ALA A 128 7.19 5.73 2.59
N VAL A 129 7.84 5.61 3.75
CA VAL A 129 8.16 4.33 4.38
C VAL A 129 6.90 3.47 4.55
N ARG A 130 5.82 4.04 5.10
CA ARG A 130 4.55 3.35 5.28
C ARG A 130 3.98 2.81 3.95
N ASN A 131 3.90 3.66 2.94
CA ASN A 131 3.33 3.26 1.65
C ASN A 131 4.26 2.31 0.87
N ILE A 132 5.58 2.41 1.05
CA ILE A 132 6.55 1.47 0.47
C ILE A 132 6.40 0.09 1.10
N GLN A 133 6.28 0.00 2.43
CA GLN A 133 6.01 -1.27 3.12
C GLN A 133 4.73 -1.92 2.61
N HIS A 134 3.68 -1.11 2.39
CA HIS A 134 2.39 -1.58 1.92
C HIS A 134 2.43 -2.09 0.47
N PHE A 135 3.00 -1.34 -0.47
CA PHE A 135 2.94 -1.68 -1.90
C PHE A 135 4.17 -2.43 -2.42
N PHE A 136 5.33 -2.28 -1.79
CA PHE A 136 6.62 -2.83 -2.22
C PHE A 136 7.40 -3.43 -1.03
N PRO A 137 6.84 -4.44 -0.33
CA PRO A 137 7.42 -4.97 0.91
C PRO A 137 8.87 -5.45 0.75
N ARG A 138 9.18 -6.15 -0.35
CA ARG A 138 10.56 -6.60 -0.65
C ARG A 138 11.57 -5.45 -0.80
N PHE A 139 11.11 -4.26 -1.22
CA PHE A 139 11.96 -3.09 -1.34
C PHE A 139 12.13 -2.39 0.02
N SER A 140 11.11 -2.43 0.88
CA SER A 140 11.24 -1.94 2.26
C SER A 140 12.40 -2.61 2.99
N ASP A 141 12.57 -3.91 2.80
CA ASP A 141 13.67 -4.68 3.39
C ASP A 141 15.06 -4.17 2.95
N THR A 142 15.15 -3.55 1.77
CA THR A 142 16.39 -2.99 1.21
C THR A 142 16.63 -1.52 1.52
N LEU A 143 15.57 -0.74 1.79
CA LEU A 143 15.68 0.65 2.24
C LEU A 143 16.16 0.74 3.69
N ASN A 144 15.59 -0.14 4.50
CA ASN A 144 15.83 -0.24 5.93
C ASN A 144 16.89 -1.30 6.21
N GLY A 145 18.01 -1.35 5.46
CA GLY A 145 19.17 -2.13 5.90
C GLY A 145 19.33 -1.92 7.42
N PRO A 146 19.52 -2.99 8.21
CA PRO A 146 19.03 -3.14 9.59
C PRO A 146 18.89 -1.79 10.29
N THR A 147 17.65 -1.37 10.55
CA THR A 147 17.32 0.00 10.95
C THR A 147 18.27 0.55 12.03
N SER A 148 18.49 1.87 12.01
CA SER A 148 19.30 2.55 13.03
C SER A 148 18.70 2.47 14.45
N ASP A 149 17.48 1.95 14.60
CA ASP A 149 16.87 1.61 15.89
C ASP A 149 16.28 0.19 15.86
N VAL A 150 17.20 -0.78 15.86
CA VAL A 150 16.95 -2.22 15.96
C VAL A 150 15.98 -2.55 17.12
N SER A 151 15.92 -1.72 18.17
CA SER A 151 15.07 -1.91 19.34
C SER A 151 13.59 -1.81 19.00
N GLN A 152 13.17 -0.76 18.27
CA GLN A 152 11.76 -0.58 17.92
C GLN A 152 11.28 -1.60 16.87
N GLU A 153 12.14 -1.94 15.91
CA GLU A 153 11.84 -2.95 14.90
C GLU A 153 11.69 -4.34 15.53
N ARG A 154 12.56 -4.70 16.49
CA ARG A 154 12.39 -5.92 17.32
C ARG A 154 11.07 -5.93 18.06
N ILE A 155 10.70 -4.81 18.70
CA ILE A 155 9.42 -4.72 19.43
C ILE A 155 8.22 -4.94 18.50
N GLN A 156 8.23 -4.36 17.29
CA GLN A 156 7.15 -4.54 16.32
C GLN A 156 7.10 -5.96 15.74
N ILE A 157 8.26 -6.55 15.42
CA ILE A 157 8.35 -7.94 14.95
C ILE A 157 7.87 -8.90 16.04
N ASP A 158 8.30 -8.71 17.29
CA ASP A 158 7.89 -9.54 18.43
C ASP A 158 6.40 -9.40 18.69
N ALA A 159 5.86 -8.18 18.68
CA ALA A 159 4.43 -7.94 18.84
C ALA A 159 3.63 -8.59 17.72
N TYR A 160 4.02 -8.38 16.45
CA TYR A 160 3.36 -8.99 15.30
C TYR A 160 3.42 -10.52 15.36
N PHE A 161 4.58 -11.09 15.63
CA PHE A 161 4.75 -12.53 15.77
C PHE A 161 3.85 -13.07 16.88
N ARG A 162 3.85 -12.47 18.07
CA ARG A 162 3.03 -12.91 19.21
C ARG A 162 1.53 -12.76 18.97
N GLU A 163 1.10 -11.68 18.35
CA GLU A 163 -0.32 -11.36 18.19
C GLU A 163 -0.94 -12.02 16.95
N LYS A 164 -0.18 -12.16 15.86
CA LYS A 164 -0.73 -12.55 14.55
C LYS A 164 -0.27 -13.93 14.08
N MET A 165 0.90 -14.41 14.49
CA MET A 165 1.45 -15.68 14.00
C MET A 165 1.47 -16.78 15.07
N LEU A 166 1.87 -16.44 16.30
CA LEU A 166 2.13 -17.39 17.36
C LEU A 166 0.91 -18.24 17.75
N PRO A 167 -0.34 -17.71 17.83
CA PRO A 167 -1.49 -18.53 18.21
C PRO A 167 -1.68 -19.73 17.26
N THR A 168 -1.73 -19.48 15.96
CA THR A 168 -1.91 -20.53 14.94
C THR A 168 -0.70 -21.47 14.88
N LEU A 169 0.52 -20.96 15.08
CA LEU A 169 1.73 -21.80 15.13
C LEU A 169 1.73 -22.72 16.36
N LEU A 170 1.31 -22.23 17.53
CA LEU A 170 1.21 -23.05 18.73
C LEU A 170 0.20 -24.17 18.56
N ASP A 171 -0.97 -23.88 17.97
CA ASP A 171 -1.97 -24.90 17.66
C ASP A 171 -1.40 -25.96 16.70
N ALA A 172 -0.69 -25.52 15.66
CA ALA A 172 -0.06 -26.42 14.70
C ALA A 172 1.04 -27.29 15.33
N PHE A 173 1.86 -26.72 16.22
CA PHE A 173 2.89 -27.46 16.94
C PHE A 173 2.30 -28.45 17.95
N TYR A 174 1.22 -28.06 18.62
CA TYR A 174 0.49 -28.95 19.51
C TYR A 174 -0.12 -30.15 18.75
N ASP A 175 -0.76 -29.89 17.61
CA ASP A 175 -1.30 -30.93 16.74
C ASP A 175 -0.20 -31.88 16.25
N MET A 176 0.91 -31.34 15.76
CA MET A 176 2.05 -32.13 15.27
C MET A 176 2.70 -32.98 16.38
N ALA A 177 2.80 -32.45 17.62
CA ALA A 177 3.30 -33.20 18.76
C ALA A 177 2.37 -34.36 19.16
N THR A 178 1.07 -34.20 18.90
CA THR A 178 0.03 -35.19 19.20
C THR A 178 -0.03 -36.27 18.12
N VAL A 179 -0.12 -35.87 16.85
CA VAL A 179 -0.28 -36.76 15.69
C VAL A 179 1.02 -37.49 15.34
N LYS A 180 2.18 -36.83 15.55
CA LYS A 180 3.52 -37.33 15.16
C LYS A 180 3.55 -37.85 13.72
N PRO A 181 3.20 -37.01 12.73
CA PRO A 181 3.14 -37.40 11.33
C PRO A 181 4.53 -37.83 10.81
N ALA A 182 4.55 -38.77 9.87
CA ALA A 182 5.79 -39.20 9.20
C ALA A 182 6.47 -38.06 8.41
N GLU A 183 5.67 -37.08 7.96
CA GLU A 183 6.13 -35.91 7.19
C GLU A 183 5.76 -34.59 7.92
N PRO A 184 6.51 -34.19 8.97
CA PRO A 184 6.15 -33.07 9.84
C PRO A 184 6.03 -31.71 9.14
N VAL A 185 6.90 -31.43 8.16
CA VAL A 185 6.89 -30.14 7.44
C VAL A 185 5.66 -30.02 6.54
N THR A 186 5.33 -31.09 5.82
CA THR A 186 4.14 -31.15 4.98
C THR A 186 2.88 -30.99 5.82
N HIS A 187 2.81 -31.72 6.94
CA HIS A 187 1.70 -31.64 7.90
C HIS A 187 1.52 -30.23 8.47
N LEU A 188 2.60 -29.59 8.91
CA LEU A 188 2.59 -28.20 9.39
C LEU A 188 2.09 -27.23 8.31
N SER A 189 2.58 -27.37 7.07
CA SER A 189 2.18 -26.49 5.97
C SER A 189 0.68 -26.60 5.67
N GLN A 190 0.14 -27.82 5.64
CA GLN A 190 -1.28 -28.07 5.40
C GLN A 190 -2.13 -27.56 6.56
N PHE A 191 -1.68 -27.76 7.80
CA PHE A 191 -2.37 -27.24 8.98
C PHE A 191 -2.49 -25.72 8.92
N LEU A 192 -1.39 -25.02 8.62
CA LEU A 192 -1.37 -23.57 8.54
C LEU A 192 -2.25 -23.04 7.40
N LEU A 193 -2.26 -23.71 6.24
CA LEU A 193 -3.16 -23.35 5.13
C LEU A 193 -4.64 -23.50 5.53
N ASN A 194 -5.00 -24.58 6.23
CA ASN A 194 -6.37 -24.89 6.62
C ASN A 194 -6.88 -24.06 7.80
N ASN A 195 -5.97 -23.56 8.64
CA ASN A 195 -6.29 -22.82 9.86
C ASN A 195 -5.80 -21.37 9.84
N ASN A 196 -5.51 -20.82 8.67
CA ASN A 196 -5.10 -19.42 8.53
C ASN A 196 -6.24 -18.48 8.96
N PRO A 197 -6.10 -17.70 10.04
CA PRO A 197 -7.14 -16.80 10.53
C PRO A 197 -7.42 -15.63 9.56
N ASN A 198 -6.50 -15.36 8.63
CA ASN A 198 -6.62 -14.28 7.64
C ASN A 198 -7.20 -14.76 6.31
N HIS A 199 -7.53 -16.05 6.17
CA HIS A 199 -8.17 -16.59 4.97
C HIS A 199 -9.53 -17.17 5.34
N PRO A 200 -10.63 -16.80 4.66
CA PRO A 200 -11.93 -17.39 4.92
C PRO A 200 -11.90 -18.90 4.61
N LYS A 201 -12.55 -19.69 5.47
CA LYS A 201 -12.75 -21.13 5.25
C LYS A 201 -13.81 -21.31 4.17
N VAL A 202 -13.39 -21.56 2.94
CA VAL A 202 -14.28 -21.85 1.81
C VAL A 202 -14.76 -23.30 1.96
N VAL A 203 -15.96 -23.48 2.51
CA VAL A 203 -16.64 -24.79 2.50
C VAL A 203 -17.38 -24.91 1.17
N ARG A 204 -17.01 -25.89 0.35
CA ARG A 204 -17.75 -26.18 -0.87
C ARG A 204 -19.08 -26.86 -0.52
N PRO A 205 -20.18 -26.61 -1.25
CA PRO A 205 -21.51 -27.15 -0.92
C PRO A 205 -21.53 -28.68 -0.78
N GLU A 206 -20.65 -29.36 -1.51
CA GLU A 206 -20.45 -30.81 -1.51
C GLU A 206 -19.87 -31.37 -0.19
N ASP A 207 -19.15 -30.57 0.60
CA ASP A 207 -18.58 -30.99 1.90
C ASP A 207 -19.58 -30.84 3.08
N ALA A 208 -20.71 -30.17 2.87
CA ALA A 208 -21.72 -29.94 3.91
C ALA A 208 -22.67 -31.13 4.11
N ASN A 209 -22.77 -32.04 3.13
CA ASN A 209 -23.73 -33.16 3.14
C ASN A 209 -23.19 -34.47 3.74
N MET A 210 -21.95 -34.50 4.24
CA MET A 210 -21.38 -35.71 4.89
C MET A 210 -21.48 -35.70 6.42
N LYS A 211 -22.22 -34.74 7.01
CA LYS A 211 -22.58 -34.74 8.44
C LYS A 211 -24.10 -34.92 8.61
N GLN A 212 -24.61 -36.09 8.21
CA GLN A 212 -25.83 -36.69 8.75
C GLN A 212 -25.56 -38.17 9.04
#